data_AF-A0A6J1QPD2-F1
#
_entry.id   AF-A0A6J1QPD2-F1
#
_cell.length_a   1.000
_cell.length_b   1.000
_cell.length_c   1.000
_cell.angle_alpha   90.00
_cell.angle_beta   90.00
_cell.angle_gamma   90.00
#
_symmetry.space_group_name_H-M   'P 1'
#
loop_
_entity.id
_entity.type
_entity.pdbx_description
1 polymer ?
#
loop_
_entity_poly.entity_id
_entity_poly.type
_entity_poly.pdbx_seq_one_letter_code
_entity_poly.pdbx_strand_id
1 'polypeptide(L)'
;MEPKEKYNVRMLRGKMKGKLAKIKVVNARENNYAATIQRREKTCASEVQNNSPECLHAEDSLGSRRIVNLKVFGQQLWCLSCNIALSINNAVSEKNFGLASIFKVKCSQCGRLRTVNTDDKLPGNEGFIVNTKAAFGMIDAGIGPTHLNT
;
A
#
# COMPACT_ATOMS: atom_id res chain seq x y z
N MET A 1 1.42 -8.96 -29.79
CA MET A 1 1.26 -7.66 -29.11
C MET A 1 0.31 -7.89 -27.96
N GLU A 2 0.85 -8.12 -26.77
CA GLU A 2 0.04 -8.44 -25.59
C GLU A 2 -0.76 -7.20 -25.13
N PRO A 3 -2.02 -7.38 -24.70
CA PRO A 3 -2.83 -6.28 -24.23
C PRO A 3 -2.26 -5.73 -22.93
N LYS A 4 -1.88 -4.45 -22.92
CA LYS A 4 -1.52 -3.71 -21.70
C LYS A 4 -2.65 -3.87 -20.68
N GLU A 5 -2.33 -4.37 -19.49
CA GLU A 5 -3.24 -4.46 -18.35
C GLU A 5 -3.92 -3.09 -18.14
N LYS A 6 -5.23 -3.03 -18.41
CA LYS A 6 -6.02 -1.85 -18.11
C LYS A 6 -6.36 -1.89 -16.63
N TYR A 7 -5.65 -1.09 -15.83
CA TYR A 7 -6.11 -0.79 -14.47
C TYR A 7 -7.50 -0.15 -14.57
N ASN A 8 -8.54 -0.91 -14.22
CA ASN A 8 -9.91 -0.41 -14.12
C ASN A 8 -10.04 0.48 -12.87
N VAL A 9 -9.44 1.67 -12.91
CA VAL A 9 -9.59 2.69 -11.87
C VAL A 9 -10.91 3.44 -12.14
N ARG A 10 -12.04 2.74 -12.10
CA ARG A 10 -13.34 3.43 -12.17
C ARG A 10 -13.61 4.01 -10.79
N MET A 11 -13.34 5.31 -10.60
CA MET A 11 -13.72 5.98 -9.38
C MET A 11 -15.25 6.10 -9.36
N LEU A 12 -15.90 5.48 -8.37
CA LEU A 12 -17.33 5.67 -8.18
C LEU A 12 -17.64 7.17 -8.03
N ARG A 13 -18.76 7.61 -8.62
CA ARG A 13 -19.21 9.01 -8.54
C ARG A 13 -19.48 9.35 -7.07
N GLY A 14 -18.58 10.11 -6.45
CA GLY A 14 -18.82 10.66 -5.11
C GLY A 14 -20.14 11.46 -5.08
N LYS A 15 -20.85 11.40 -3.94
CA LYS A 15 -22.05 12.20 -3.71
C LYS A 15 -21.65 13.63 -3.34
N MET A 16 -22.15 14.63 -4.08
CA MET A 16 -22.04 16.03 -3.70
C MET A 16 -23.45 16.55 -3.39
N LYS A 17 -23.70 16.99 -2.14
CA LYS A 17 -25.04 17.40 -1.68
C LYS A 17 -26.13 16.35 -1.98
N GLY A 18 -25.82 15.07 -1.76
CA GLY A 18 -26.75 13.96 -1.99
C GLY A 18 -26.94 13.52 -3.46
N LYS A 19 -26.30 14.18 -4.44
CA LYS A 19 -26.38 13.81 -5.87
C LYS A 19 -25.07 13.22 -6.38
N LEU A 20 -25.14 12.20 -7.24
CA LEU A 20 -23.96 11.62 -7.89
C LEU A 20 -23.26 12.66 -8.78
N ALA A 21 -21.92 12.67 -8.75
CA ALA A 21 -21.13 13.49 -9.67
C ALA A 21 -21.51 13.23 -11.15
N LYS A 22 -21.46 14.28 -11.98
CA LYS A 22 -21.67 14.15 -13.44
C LYS A 22 -20.53 13.33 -14.05
N ILE A 23 -20.82 12.50 -15.06
CA ILE A 23 -19.83 11.68 -15.80
C ILE A 23 -18.62 12.51 -16.20
N LYS A 24 -18.88 13.67 -16.81
CA LYS A 24 -17.83 14.59 -17.29
C LYS A 24 -16.84 14.97 -16.18
N VAL A 25 -17.32 15.18 -14.96
CA VAL A 25 -16.48 15.56 -13.81
C VAL A 25 -15.63 14.38 -13.35
N VAL A 26 -16.18 13.16 -13.32
CA VAL A 26 -15.42 11.96 -12.96
C VAL A 26 -14.35 11.65 -14.01
N ASN A 27 -14.72 11.62 -15.30
CA ASN A 27 -13.76 11.36 -16.37
C ASN A 27 -12.63 12.41 -16.39
N ALA A 28 -12.94 13.69 -16.14
CA ALA A 28 -11.91 14.72 -16.05
C ALA A 28 -10.93 14.46 -14.89
N ARG A 29 -11.42 13.99 -13.73
CA ARG A 29 -10.57 13.63 -12.59
C ARG A 29 -9.72 12.39 -12.87
N GLU A 30 -10.31 11.35 -13.46
CA GLU A 30 -9.60 10.13 -13.86
C GLU A 30 -8.47 10.47 -14.86
N ASN A 31 -8.75 11.29 -15.88
CA ASN A 31 -7.76 11.73 -16.86
C ASN A 31 -6.65 12.57 -16.22
N ASN A 32 -6.99 13.48 -15.29
CA ASN A 32 -5.99 14.27 -14.56
C ASN A 32 -5.08 13.39 -13.68
N TYR A 33 -5.65 12.36 -13.04
CA TYR A 33 -4.89 11.42 -12.23
C TYR A 33 -3.94 10.58 -13.10
N ALA A 34 -4.44 10.02 -14.22
CA ALA A 34 -3.62 9.29 -15.17
C ALA A 34 -2.48 10.16 -15.75
N ALA A 35 -2.77 11.41 -16.12
CA ALA A 35 -1.75 12.36 -16.57
C ALA A 35 -0.70 12.67 -15.47
N THR A 36 -1.11 12.72 -14.21
CA THR A 36 -0.19 12.93 -13.07
C THR A 36 0.73 11.74 -12.87
N ILE A 37 0.22 10.50 -13.00
CA ILE A 37 1.04 9.28 -12.96
C ILE A 37 2.08 9.30 -14.10
N GLN A 38 1.64 9.56 -15.33
CA GLN A 38 2.54 9.62 -16.49
C GLN A 38 3.59 10.72 -16.36
N ARG A 39 3.25 11.88 -15.78
CA ARG A 39 4.23 12.95 -15.50
C ARG A 39 5.27 12.48 -14.49
N ARG A 40 4.85 11.85 -13.40
CA ARG A 40 5.76 11.27 -12.40
C ARG A 40 6.70 10.26 -13.04
N GLU A 41 6.18 9.30 -13.81
CA GLU A 41 7.00 8.30 -14.51
C GLU A 41 8.04 8.94 -15.43
N LYS A 42 7.68 10.00 -16.17
CA LYS A 42 8.61 10.74 -17.04
C LYS A 42 9.68 11.51 -16.25
N THR A 43 9.29 12.19 -15.17
CA THR A 43 10.23 12.90 -14.28
C THR A 43 11.23 11.90 -13.68
N CYS A 44 10.74 10.77 -13.18
CA CYS A 44 11.57 9.68 -12.66
C CYS A 44 12.55 9.14 -13.74
N ALA A 45 12.10 8.96 -14.99
CA ALA A 45 12.97 8.52 -16.09
C ALA A 45 14.08 9.52 -16.44
N SER A 46 13.83 10.84 -16.29
CA SER A 46 14.83 11.88 -16.56
C SER A 46 15.85 12.06 -15.43
N GLU A 47 15.48 11.78 -14.17
CA GLU A 47 16.36 11.92 -13.01
C GLU A 47 17.41 10.80 -12.89
N VAL A 48 17.10 9.60 -13.41
CA VAL A 48 18.03 8.44 -13.47
C VAL A 48 19.32 8.75 -14.23
N GLN A 49 19.32 9.76 -15.12
CA GLN A 49 20.49 10.11 -15.93
C GLN A 49 21.51 11.00 -15.22
N ASN A 50 21.18 11.65 -14.08
CA ASN A 50 22.00 12.77 -13.58
C ASN A 50 22.41 12.75 -12.10
N ASN A 51 22.00 11.80 -11.26
CA ASN A 51 22.65 11.41 -9.98
C ASN A 51 21.69 10.51 -9.16
N SER A 52 22.20 9.38 -8.63
CA SER A 52 21.59 8.44 -7.65
C SER A 52 20.08 8.13 -7.81
N PRO A 53 19.67 6.88 -8.12
CA PRO A 53 18.28 6.58 -8.45
C PRO A 53 17.40 6.55 -7.18
N GLU A 54 16.79 7.67 -6.80
CA GLU A 54 15.63 7.69 -5.88
C GLU A 54 14.31 7.38 -6.60
N CYS A 55 14.39 6.60 -7.67
CA CYS A 55 13.25 6.02 -8.38
C CYS A 55 13.48 4.52 -8.50
N LEU A 56 13.43 3.83 -7.36
CA LEU A 56 13.51 2.37 -7.28
C LEU A 56 12.29 1.76 -7.99
N HIS A 57 12.42 1.55 -9.30
CA HIS A 57 11.82 0.38 -9.95
C HIS A 57 12.71 -0.81 -9.63
N ALA A 58 12.70 -1.24 -8.37
CA ALA A 58 13.14 -2.57 -8.04
C ALA A 58 11.92 -3.47 -8.19
N GLU A 59 12.02 -4.46 -9.07
CA GLU A 59 11.20 -5.67 -8.98
C GLU A 59 11.59 -6.40 -7.69
N ASP A 60 11.33 -5.78 -6.54
CA ASP A 60 11.54 -6.41 -5.25
C ASP A 60 10.37 -7.35 -5.01
N SER A 61 10.71 -8.59 -4.69
CA SER A 61 9.82 -9.72 -4.38
C SER A 61 8.87 -9.51 -3.19
N LEU A 62 8.74 -8.27 -2.69
CA LEU A 62 7.93 -7.82 -1.55
C LEU A 62 7.22 -6.53 -1.95
N GLY A 63 5.97 -6.34 -1.53
CA GLY A 63 5.14 -5.24 -1.98
C GLY A 63 5.78 -3.86 -1.87
N SER A 64 5.88 -3.15 -3.00
CA SER A 64 6.53 -1.84 -3.06
C SER A 64 5.85 -0.73 -2.25
N ARG A 65 4.54 -0.86 -1.96
CA ARG A 65 3.76 0.16 -1.23
C ARG A 65 2.78 -0.49 -0.26
N ARG A 66 2.87 -0.12 1.01
CA ARG A 66 1.98 -0.59 2.08
C ARG A 66 1.55 0.55 3.02
N ILE A 67 0.31 0.44 3.50
CA ILE A 67 -0.21 1.29 4.57
C ILE A 67 0.28 0.67 5.89
N VAL A 68 0.84 1.51 6.75
CA VAL A 68 1.40 1.07 8.04
C VAL A 68 0.93 1.95 9.17
N ASN A 69 0.59 1.33 10.28
CA ASN A 69 0.49 1.98 11.58
C ASN A 69 1.91 2.07 12.16
N LEU A 70 2.51 3.26 12.04
CA LEU A 70 3.92 3.51 12.41
C LEU A 70 4.24 3.10 13.85
N LYS A 71 3.31 3.26 14.79
CA LYS A 71 3.52 2.87 16.19
C LYS A 71 3.66 1.36 16.33
N VAL A 72 2.72 0.60 15.76
CA VAL A 72 2.71 -0.86 15.81
C VAL A 72 3.92 -1.43 15.07
N PHE A 73 4.13 -0.93 13.85
CA PHE A 73 5.20 -1.40 12.98
C PHE A 73 6.58 -1.12 13.60
N GLY A 74 6.81 0.09 14.09
CA GLY A 74 8.07 0.47 14.74
C GLY A 74 8.36 -0.34 16.01
N GLN A 75 7.34 -0.64 16.82
CA GLN A 75 7.48 -1.48 18.02
C GLN A 75 7.83 -2.94 17.67
N GLN A 76 7.37 -3.43 16.52
CA GLN A 76 7.60 -4.82 16.10
C GLN A 76 8.92 -5.03 15.34
N LEU A 77 9.53 -3.96 14.82
CA LEU A 77 10.84 -3.97 14.16
C LEU A 77 12.02 -4.06 15.15
N TRP A 78 11.92 -4.96 16.13
CA TRP A 78 12.96 -5.24 17.11
C TRP A 78 13.21 -6.75 17.24
N CYS A 79 14.47 -7.13 17.26
CA CYS A 79 14.86 -8.51 17.51
C CYS A 79 14.70 -8.82 19.01
N LEU A 80 13.84 -9.78 19.37
CA LEU A 80 13.66 -10.17 20.78
C LEU A 80 14.90 -10.84 21.42
N SER A 81 15.83 -11.32 20.60
CA SER A 81 17.02 -12.04 21.10
C SER A 81 18.23 -11.13 21.24
N CYS A 82 18.43 -10.21 20.30
CA CYS A 82 19.58 -9.29 20.29
C CYS A 82 19.23 -7.91 20.84
N ASN A 83 17.94 -7.59 20.97
CA ASN A 83 17.44 -6.26 21.32
C ASN A 83 18.00 -5.15 20.42
N ILE A 84 18.10 -5.43 19.11
CA ILE A 84 18.49 -4.46 18.08
C ILE A 84 17.32 -4.21 17.12
N ALA A 85 17.32 -3.02 16.52
CA ALA A 85 16.38 -2.67 15.47
C ALA A 85 16.54 -3.59 14.24
N LEU A 86 15.42 -4.00 13.66
CA LEU A 86 15.37 -4.79 12.44
C LEU A 86 15.26 -3.86 11.23
N SER A 87 16.09 -4.09 10.22
CA SER A 87 15.94 -3.41 8.93
C SER A 87 14.85 -4.09 8.09
N ILE A 88 13.92 -3.31 7.55
CA ILE A 88 12.88 -3.81 6.65
C ILE A 88 13.46 -4.36 5.35
N ASN A 89 14.65 -3.89 4.93
CA ASN A 89 15.37 -4.42 3.77
C ASN A 89 15.79 -5.90 3.95
N ASN A 90 15.75 -6.41 5.19
CA ASN A 90 15.98 -7.82 5.49
C ASN A 90 14.67 -8.63 5.57
N ALA A 91 13.56 -8.10 5.04
CA ALA A 91 12.33 -8.85 4.87
C ALA A 91 12.58 -10.00 3.86
N VAL A 92 12.18 -11.21 4.25
CA VAL A 92 12.33 -12.43 3.45
C VAL A 92 11.03 -12.81 2.78
N SER A 93 9.90 -12.49 3.42
CA SER A 93 8.58 -12.70 2.83
C SER A 93 7.53 -11.77 3.42
N GLU A 94 6.47 -11.58 2.67
CA GLU A 94 5.28 -10.82 3.04
C GLU A 94 4.04 -11.69 2.79
N LYS A 95 3.09 -11.62 3.73
CA LYS A 95 1.72 -12.10 3.51
C LYS A 95 0.75 -10.95 3.65
N ASN A 96 -0.02 -10.70 2.59
CA ASN A 96 -1.01 -9.62 2.53
C ASN A 96 -2.35 -10.04 3.12
N PHE A 97 -3.01 -9.10 3.76
CA PHE A 97 -4.34 -9.21 4.35
C PHE A 97 -5.11 -7.91 4.10
N GLY A 98 -5.49 -7.65 2.84
CA GLY A 98 -6.09 -6.38 2.43
C GLY A 98 -5.09 -5.23 2.50
N LEU A 99 -5.36 -4.22 3.32
CA LEU A 99 -4.49 -3.06 3.51
C LEU A 99 -3.37 -3.30 4.54
N ALA A 100 -3.41 -4.42 5.26
CA ALA A 100 -2.38 -4.83 6.20
C ALA A 100 -1.51 -5.94 5.63
N SER A 101 -0.30 -6.05 6.16
CA SER A 101 0.68 -7.07 5.81
C SER A 101 1.35 -7.65 7.05
N ILE A 102 1.80 -8.89 6.91
CA ILE A 102 2.68 -9.56 7.86
C ILE A 102 4.00 -9.88 7.16
N PHE A 103 5.09 -9.28 7.65
CA PHE A 103 6.45 -9.53 7.17
C PHE A 103 7.16 -10.56 8.03
N LYS A 104 8.00 -11.39 7.40
CA LYS A 104 9.06 -12.14 8.07
C LYS A 104 10.39 -11.44 7.84
N VAL A 105 10.96 -10.84 8.89
CA VAL A 105 12.20 -10.06 8.81
C VAL A 105 13.33 -10.81 9.49
N LYS A 106 14.47 -10.94 8.81
CA LYS A 106 15.66 -11.61 9.35
C LYS A 106 16.54 -10.63 10.12
N CYS A 107 16.90 -10.99 11.35
CA CYS A 107 17.89 -10.25 12.12
C CYS A 107 19.28 -10.38 11.48
N SER A 108 19.97 -9.26 11.26
CA SER A 108 21.32 -9.24 10.70
C SER A 108 22.37 -9.85 11.62
N GLN A 109 22.15 -9.81 12.94
CA GLN A 109 23.12 -10.28 13.94
C GLN A 109 22.97 -11.77 14.25
N CYS A 110 21.77 -12.24 14.59
CA CYS A 110 21.55 -13.64 15.00
C CYS A 110 20.85 -14.51 13.95
N GLY A 111 20.45 -13.95 12.81
CA GLY A 111 19.78 -14.68 11.74
C GLY A 111 18.35 -15.15 12.04
N ARG A 112 17.83 -14.96 13.26
CA ARG A 112 16.45 -15.34 13.62
C ARG A 112 15.43 -14.52 12.86
N LEU A 113 14.32 -15.15 12.49
CA LEU A 113 13.19 -14.51 11.84
C LEU A 113 12.24 -13.91 12.88
N ARG A 114 11.76 -12.70 12.60
CA ARG A 114 10.74 -12.01 13.37
C ARG A 114 9.51 -11.78 12.49
N THR A 115 8.34 -12.07 13.04
CA THR A 115 7.06 -11.68 12.44
C THR A 115 6.76 -10.23 12.80
N VAL A 116 6.49 -9.41 11.80
CA VAL A 116 6.22 -7.97 11.93
C VAL A 116 4.94 -7.63 11.19
N ASN A 117 3.93 -7.15 11.91
CA ASN A 117 2.64 -6.74 11.38
C ASN A 117 2.67 -5.23 11.08
N THR A 118 2.03 -4.81 9.99
CA THR A 118 1.91 -3.38 9.66
C THR A 118 0.83 -2.65 10.44
N ASP A 119 -0.14 -3.37 11.02
CA ASP A 119 -1.20 -2.80 11.85
C ASP A 119 -1.62 -3.78 12.95
N ASP A 120 -2.46 -3.30 13.86
CA ASP A 120 -3.05 -4.08 14.93
C ASP A 120 -4.08 -5.06 14.40
N LYS A 121 -4.08 -6.26 14.98
CA LYS A 121 -5.14 -7.25 14.78
C LYS A 121 -6.34 -6.91 15.65
N LEU A 122 -7.52 -7.28 15.17
CA LEU A 122 -8.74 -7.22 15.96
C LEU A 122 -8.70 -8.27 17.08
N PRO A 123 -9.20 -7.95 18.28
CA PRO A 123 -9.29 -8.91 19.36
C PRO A 123 -10.24 -10.05 18.99
N GLY A 124 -9.78 -11.30 19.13
CA GLY A 124 -10.58 -12.51 18.87
C GLY A 124 -10.84 -12.83 17.39
N ASN A 125 -10.23 -12.11 16.45
CA ASN A 125 -10.39 -12.35 15.01
C ASN A 125 -9.04 -12.26 14.28
N GLU A 126 -8.95 -12.77 13.06
CA GLU A 126 -7.74 -12.70 12.22
C GLU A 126 -7.64 -11.41 11.40
N GLY A 127 -8.65 -10.54 11.46
CA GLY A 127 -8.70 -9.27 10.72
C GLY A 127 -7.82 -8.16 11.32
N PHE A 128 -7.50 -7.15 10.51
CA PHE A 128 -6.72 -5.97 10.90
C PHE A 128 -7.59 -4.71 11.04
N ILE A 129 -7.25 -3.85 12.01
CA ILE A 129 -8.01 -2.62 12.30
C ILE A 129 -8.08 -1.70 11.07
N VAL A 130 -7.00 -1.58 10.29
CA VAL A 130 -6.98 -0.76 9.06
C VAL A 130 -8.04 -1.16 8.06
N ASN A 131 -8.30 -2.46 7.90
CA ASN A 131 -9.32 -2.96 6.98
C ASN A 131 -10.71 -2.54 7.42
N THR A 132 -10.99 -2.63 8.73
CA THR A 132 -12.26 -2.17 9.31
C THR A 132 -12.44 -0.66 9.14
N LYS A 133 -11.40 0.14 9.41
CA LYS A 133 -11.44 1.60 9.21
C LYS A 133 -11.71 1.96 7.74
N ALA A 134 -11.05 1.28 6.82
CA ALA A 134 -11.25 1.50 5.40
C ALA A 134 -12.66 1.08 4.96
N ALA A 135 -13.17 -0.05 5.46
CA ALA A 135 -14.53 -0.49 5.19
C ALA A 135 -15.58 0.53 5.68
N PHE A 136 -15.42 1.09 6.89
CA PHE A 136 -16.30 2.18 7.36
C PHE A 136 -16.23 3.41 6.46
N GLY A 137 -15.02 3.85 6.08
CA GLY A 137 -14.84 4.97 5.17
C GLY A 137 -15.51 4.75 3.80
N MET A 138 -15.54 3.51 3.31
CA MET A 138 -16.26 3.16 2.09
C MET A 138 -17.77 3.25 2.25
N ILE A 139 -18.31 2.73 3.36
CA ILE A 139 -19.75 2.81 3.67
C ILE A 139 -20.17 4.28 3.73
N ASP A 140 -19.41 5.11 4.45
CA ASP A 140 -19.67 6.55 4.57
C ASP A 140 -19.58 7.27 3.22
N ALA A 141 -18.66 6.85 2.35
CA ALA A 141 -18.52 7.37 1.00
C ALA A 141 -19.59 6.84 0.02
N GLY A 142 -20.41 5.87 0.42
CA GLY A 142 -21.36 5.18 -0.46
C GLY A 142 -20.67 4.31 -1.52
N ILE A 143 -19.47 3.82 -1.22
CA ILE A 143 -18.65 2.93 -2.05
C ILE A 143 -18.96 1.48 -1.61
N GLY A 144 -19.40 0.64 -2.56
CA GLY A 144 -19.73 -0.76 -2.27
C GLY A 144 -18.50 -1.60 -1.86
N PRO A 145 -18.69 -2.77 -1.21
CA PRO A 145 -17.60 -3.50 -0.53
C PRO A 145 -16.54 -4.14 -1.45
N THR A 146 -16.68 -4.07 -2.77
CA THR A 146 -15.84 -4.80 -3.74
C THR A 146 -14.52 -4.11 -4.11
N HIS A 147 -14.19 -2.95 -3.53
CA HIS A 147 -13.11 -2.09 -4.01
C HIS A 147 -11.80 -2.10 -3.20
N LEU A 148 -11.68 -2.92 -2.15
CA LEU A 148 -10.47 -2.95 -1.28
C LEU A 148 -9.64 -4.24 -1.37
N ASN A 149 -9.93 -5.14 -2.30
CA ASN A 149 -9.05 -6.29 -2.54
C ASN A 149 -7.92 -5.87 -3.49
N THR A 150 -6.75 -5.60 -2.90
CA THR A 150 -5.45 -5.56 -3.59
C THR A 150 -4.63 -6.77 -3.21
#